data_AF-A0A3Y9C0D4-F1
#
_entry.id   AF-A0A3Y9C0D4-F1
#
_cell.length_a   1.000
_cell.length_b   1.000
_cell.length_c   1.000
_cell.angle_alpha   90.00
_cell.angle_beta   90.00
_cell.angle_gamma   90.00
#
_symmetry.space_group_name_H-M   'P 1'
#
loop_
_entity.id
_entity.type
_entity.pdbx_description
1 polymer ?
#
loop_
_entity_poly.entity_id
_entity_poly.type
_entity_poly.pdbx_seq_one_letter_code
_entity_poly.pdbx_strand_id
1 'polypeptide(L)'
;MIQYLNVFFYDIYPYICATVFFLGSWLRYDYGQYTWRASSSQMLDKRGMVIWSNLFHIGILGIFFGHLFGMLTPHWMYAWFLPIAVKQQMAMILGGVCGVLTLIGGAGLLWRRLTNQRVRATSTTPDIIIMSILLIQCLLGLSTIPFSAQYPDGSEMMKLVGWAQSI
;
A
#
# COMPACT_ATOMS: atom_id res chain seq x y z
N MET A 1 16.04 0.57 25.43
CA MET A 1 15.88 1.36 24.19
C MET A 1 15.07 0.61 23.14
N ILE A 2 15.45 -0.61 22.75
CA ILE A 2 14.73 -1.41 21.72
C ILE A 2 13.27 -1.70 22.10
N GLN A 3 13.01 -2.07 23.36
CA GLN A 3 11.64 -2.34 23.82
C GLN A 3 10.73 -1.11 23.76
N TYR A 4 11.25 0.07 24.09
CA TYR A 4 10.50 1.32 24.00
C TYR A 4 10.11 1.64 22.56
N LEU A 5 11.04 1.46 21.61
CA LEU A 5 10.75 1.67 20.19
C LEU A 5 9.71 0.68 19.68
N ASN A 6 9.75 -0.58 20.14
CA ASN A 6 8.76 -1.59 19.79
C ASN A 6 7.35 -1.14 20.21
N VAL A 7 7.16 -0.84 21.49
CA VAL A 7 5.87 -0.35 22.02
C VAL A 7 5.43 0.93 21.29
N PHE A 8 6.35 1.86 21.05
CA PHE A 8 6.02 3.09 20.36
C PHE A 8 5.50 2.84 18.94
N PHE A 9 6.20 2.07 18.10
CA PHE A 9 5.83 1.88 16.70
C PHE A 9 4.66 0.91 16.50
N TYR A 10 4.54 -0.11 17.35
CA TYR A 10 3.59 -1.20 17.13
C TYR A 10 2.36 -1.13 18.03
N ASP A 11 2.41 -0.42 19.16
CA ASP A 11 1.24 -0.28 20.05
C ASP A 11 0.67 1.15 20.05
N ILE A 12 1.51 2.20 20.02
CA ILE A 12 1.05 3.60 20.16
C ILE A 12 0.84 4.28 18.80
N TYR A 13 1.85 4.23 17.93
CA TYR A 13 1.86 4.93 16.65
C TYR A 13 0.69 4.58 15.71
N PRO A 14 0.19 3.33 15.64
CA PRO A 14 -0.97 3.00 14.82
C PRO A 14 -2.22 3.82 15.18
N TYR A 15 -2.48 4.06 16.47
CA TYR A 15 -3.61 4.88 16.92
C TYR A 15 -3.44 6.36 16.60
N ILE A 16 -2.21 6.89 16.66
CA ILE A 16 -1.92 8.26 16.24
C ILE A 16 -2.20 8.40 14.74
N CYS A 17 -1.69 7.48 13.92
CA CYS A 17 -1.93 7.44 12.48
C CYS A 17 -3.42 7.34 12.15
N ALA A 18 -4.16 6.44 12.80
CA ALA A 18 -5.60 6.27 12.59
C ALA A 18 -6.37 7.54 12.96
N THR A 19 -6.05 8.16 14.11
CA THR A 19 -6.69 9.40 14.56
C THR A 19 -6.49 10.53 13.56
N VAL A 20 -5.24 10.73 13.10
CA VAL A 20 -4.92 11.76 12.09
C VAL A 20 -5.57 11.43 10.75
N PHE A 21 -5.60 10.15 10.35
CA PHE A 21 -6.24 9.72 9.10
C PHE A 21 -7.74 10.01 9.11
N PHE A 22 -8.48 9.58 10.13
CA PHE A 22 -9.93 9.76 10.20
C PHE A 22 -10.32 11.22 10.42
N LEU A 23 -9.75 11.90 11.42
CA LEU A 23 -10.08 13.30 11.70
C LEU A 23 -9.60 14.22 10.59
N GLY A 24 -8.40 14.00 10.06
CA GLY A 24 -7.87 14.79 8.94
C GLY A 24 -8.71 14.60 7.67
N SER A 25 -9.17 13.39 7.39
CA SER A 25 -10.08 13.12 6.27
C SER A 25 -11.43 13.80 6.46
N TRP A 26 -12.02 13.70 7.65
CA TRP A 26 -13.29 14.35 7.96
C TRP A 26 -13.18 15.88 7.87
N LEU A 27 -12.20 16.49 8.53
CA LEU A 27 -11.99 17.95 8.47
C LEU A 27 -11.75 18.43 7.04
N ARG A 28 -10.96 17.71 6.24
CA ARG A 28 -10.75 18.07 4.83
C ARG A 28 -12.02 17.91 4.01
N TYR A 29 -12.87 16.94 4.34
CA TYR A 29 -14.16 16.78 3.70
C TYR A 29 -15.06 17.99 4.02
N ASP A 30 -15.24 18.34 5.29
CA ASP A 30 -16.16 19.43 5.66
C ASP A 30 -15.66 20.82 5.21
N TYR A 31 -14.36 21.08 5.34
CA TYR A 31 -13.80 22.43 5.13
C TYR A 31 -13.00 22.59 3.82
N GLY A 32 -12.78 21.52 3.06
CA GLY A 32 -11.78 21.48 1.99
C GLY A 32 -12.26 20.91 0.65
N GLN A 33 -13.57 20.92 0.37
CA GLN A 33 -14.18 20.30 -0.82
C GLN A 33 -13.50 20.67 -2.14
N TYR A 34 -13.11 21.93 -2.36
CA TYR A 34 -12.42 22.34 -3.60
C TYR A 34 -11.07 21.63 -3.81
N THR A 35 -10.41 21.23 -2.72
CA THR A 35 -9.15 20.50 -2.76
C THR A 35 -9.34 18.98 -2.88
N TRP A 36 -10.58 18.48 -2.77
CA TRP A 36 -10.89 17.05 -2.81
C TRP A 36 -11.04 16.56 -4.26
N ARG A 37 -9.90 16.28 -4.90
CA ARG A 37 -9.86 15.89 -6.31
C ARG A 37 -8.70 14.94 -6.60
N ALA A 38 -8.83 14.14 -7.66
CA ALA A 38 -7.78 13.23 -8.12
C ALA A 38 -6.54 13.93 -8.72
N SER A 39 -6.62 15.25 -8.98
CA SER A 39 -5.52 16.05 -9.55
C SER A 39 -4.88 15.41 -10.80
N SER A 40 -5.70 15.05 -11.79
CA SER A 40 -5.23 14.40 -13.02
C SER A 40 -4.28 15.30 -13.81
N SER A 41 -3.11 14.75 -14.18
CA SER A 41 -2.12 15.40 -15.04
C SER A 41 -2.16 14.89 -16.49
N GLN A 42 -3.15 14.06 -16.84
CA GLN A 42 -3.23 13.40 -18.14
C GLN A 42 -3.47 14.38 -19.30
N MET A 43 -4.19 15.48 -19.05
CA MET A 43 -4.43 16.52 -20.07
C MET A 43 -3.13 17.19 -20.53
N LEU A 44 -2.17 17.38 -19.61
CA LEU A 44 -0.90 18.06 -19.88
C LEU A 44 0.07 17.18 -20.67
N ASP A 45 0.01 15.87 -20.45
CA ASP A 45 0.76 14.88 -21.20
C ASP A 45 0.06 13.51 -21.16
N LYS A 46 -0.36 13.00 -22.31
CA LYS A 46 -1.03 11.69 -22.42
C LYS A 46 -0.03 10.54 -22.54
N ARG A 47 1.25 10.81 -22.86
CA ARG A 47 2.21 9.77 -23.25
C ARG A 47 2.47 8.80 -22.10
N GLY A 48 2.18 7.53 -22.34
CA GLY A 48 2.35 6.45 -21.36
C GLY A 48 1.37 6.46 -20.18
N MET A 49 0.54 7.51 -20.01
CA MET A 49 -0.35 7.64 -18.84
C MET A 49 -1.32 6.46 -18.72
N VAL A 50 -1.90 6.00 -19.83
CA VAL A 50 -2.84 4.85 -19.83
C VAL A 50 -2.15 3.59 -19.31
N ILE A 51 -0.96 3.28 -19.80
CA ILE A 51 -0.22 2.06 -19.41
C ILE A 51 0.22 2.17 -17.94
N TRP A 52 0.94 3.23 -17.59
CA TRP A 52 1.50 3.39 -16.24
C TRP A 52 0.41 3.51 -15.18
N SER A 53 -0.66 4.26 -15.46
CA SER A 53 -1.80 4.40 -14.54
C SER A 53 -2.55 3.10 -14.36
N ASN A 54 -2.81 2.33 -15.42
CA ASN A 54 -3.51 1.06 -15.31
C ASN A 54 -2.69 0.02 -14.55
N LEU A 55 -1.38 -0.11 -14.87
CA LEU A 55 -0.48 -1.02 -14.14
C LEU A 55 -0.45 -0.69 -12.65
N PHE A 56 -0.32 0.60 -12.31
CA PHE A 56 -0.31 1.04 -10.92
C PHE A 56 -1.63 0.75 -10.21
N HIS A 57 -2.78 1.14 -10.79
CA HIS A 57 -4.07 1.03 -10.10
C HIS A 57 -4.57 -0.42 -10.02
N ILE A 58 -4.40 -1.22 -11.07
CA ILE A 58 -4.77 -2.65 -11.04
C ILE A 58 -3.91 -3.37 -10.00
N GLY A 59 -2.61 -3.08 -9.97
CA GLY A 59 -1.70 -3.63 -8.96
C GLY A 59 -2.11 -3.22 -7.55
N ILE A 60 -2.23 -1.92 -7.26
CA ILE A 60 -2.42 -1.42 -5.90
C ILE A 60 -3.81 -1.79 -5.35
N LEU A 61 -4.84 -1.88 -6.19
CA LEU A 61 -6.15 -2.38 -5.78
C LEU A 61 -6.10 -3.87 -5.45
N GLY A 62 -5.36 -4.67 -6.24
CA GLY A 62 -5.12 -6.07 -5.92
C GLY A 62 -4.41 -6.25 -4.58
N ILE A 63 -3.36 -5.44 -4.32
CA ILE A 63 -2.66 -5.40 -3.02
C ILE A 63 -3.62 -5.01 -1.90
N PHE A 64 -4.40 -3.95 -2.09
CA PHE A 64 -5.35 -3.45 -1.10
C PHE A 64 -6.34 -4.53 -0.67
N PHE A 65 -7.03 -5.19 -1.61
CA PHE A 65 -7.96 -6.26 -1.28
C PHE A 65 -7.26 -7.50 -0.72
N GLY A 66 -6.07 -7.82 -1.22
CA GLY A 66 -5.24 -8.89 -0.65
C GLY A 66 -4.88 -8.63 0.82
N HIS A 67 -4.52 -7.40 1.17
CA HIS A 67 -4.21 -6.99 2.55
C HIS A 67 -5.47 -6.94 3.42
N LEU A 68 -6.55 -6.35 2.91
CA LEU A 68 -7.84 -6.24 3.60
C LEU A 68 -8.34 -7.63 4.02
N PHE A 69 -8.47 -8.56 3.08
CA PHE A 69 -8.96 -9.90 3.38
C PHE A 69 -7.89 -10.83 3.97
N GLY A 70 -6.61 -10.55 3.73
CA GLY A 70 -5.50 -11.29 4.32
C GLY A 70 -5.41 -11.09 5.83
N MET A 71 -5.50 -9.84 6.27
CA MET A 71 -5.26 -9.45 7.66
C MET A 71 -6.53 -9.27 8.49
N LEU A 72 -7.61 -8.68 7.95
CA LEU A 72 -8.78 -8.32 8.76
C LEU A 72 -9.85 -9.42 8.79
N THR A 73 -9.74 -10.43 7.94
CA THR A 73 -10.61 -11.62 8.00
C THR A 73 -10.22 -12.44 9.24
N PRO A 74 -11.11 -12.68 10.21
CA PRO A 74 -10.77 -13.40 11.43
C PRO A 74 -10.60 -14.91 11.18
N HIS A 75 -9.68 -15.55 11.92
CA HIS A 75 -9.26 -16.93 11.66
C HIS A 75 -10.42 -17.93 11.59
N TRP A 76 -11.37 -17.81 12.51
CA TRP A 76 -12.55 -18.69 12.60
C TRP A 76 -13.42 -18.70 11.34
N MET A 77 -13.44 -17.62 10.55
CA MET A 77 -14.30 -17.50 9.37
C MET A 77 -13.82 -18.36 8.20
N TYR A 78 -12.51 -18.66 8.13
CA TYR A 78 -11.90 -19.30 6.97
C TYR A 78 -11.06 -20.53 7.30
N ALA A 79 -10.81 -20.83 8.59
CA ALA A 79 -9.92 -21.92 9.01
C ALA A 79 -10.26 -23.28 8.36
N TRP A 80 -11.54 -23.54 8.07
CA TRP A 80 -12.02 -24.80 7.51
C TRP A 80 -11.77 -24.98 6.00
N PHE A 81 -11.65 -23.90 5.21
CA PHE A 81 -11.41 -23.99 3.76
C PHE A 81 -10.15 -23.27 3.27
N LEU A 82 -9.51 -22.45 4.13
CA LEU A 82 -8.39 -21.61 3.71
C LEU A 82 -7.31 -21.54 4.80
N PRO A 83 -6.57 -22.65 5.05
CA PRO A 83 -5.49 -22.69 6.03
C PRO A 83 -4.48 -21.55 5.85
N ILE A 84 -3.82 -21.12 6.93
CA ILE A 84 -2.92 -19.96 6.88
C ILE A 84 -1.77 -20.13 5.87
N ALA A 85 -1.22 -21.34 5.73
CA ALA A 85 -0.20 -21.64 4.72
C ALA A 85 -0.71 -21.36 3.29
N VAL A 86 -1.98 -21.70 3.00
CA VAL A 86 -2.62 -21.42 1.70
C VAL A 86 -2.82 -19.91 1.52
N LYS A 87 -3.24 -19.20 2.57
CA LYS A 87 -3.31 -17.72 2.55
C LYS A 87 -1.97 -17.09 2.22
N GLN A 88 -0.90 -17.56 2.87
CA GLN A 88 0.43 -17.02 2.66
C GLN A 88 0.91 -17.29 1.23
N GLN A 89 0.69 -18.49 0.70
CA GLN A 89 1.01 -18.81 -0.69
C GLN A 89 0.25 -17.92 -1.68
N MET A 90 -1.05 -17.71 -1.46
CA MET A 90 -1.85 -16.77 -2.27
C MET A 90 -1.30 -15.35 -2.17
N ALA A 91 -0.96 -14.88 -0.97
CA ALA A 91 -0.39 -13.56 -0.75
C ALA A 91 0.98 -13.39 -1.46
N MET A 92 1.85 -14.39 -1.41
CA MET A 92 3.15 -14.34 -2.08
C MET A 92 3.01 -14.33 -3.61
N ILE A 93 2.13 -15.17 -4.18
CA ILE A 93 1.98 -15.29 -5.63
C ILE A 93 1.14 -14.13 -6.18
N LEU A 94 -0.12 -14.02 -5.76
CA LEU A 94 -1.05 -13.02 -6.28
C LEU A 94 -0.63 -11.61 -5.83
N GLY A 95 -0.29 -11.46 -4.55
CA GLY A 95 0.22 -10.20 -4.02
C GLY A 95 1.58 -9.83 -4.62
N GLY A 96 2.45 -10.80 -4.91
CA GLY A 96 3.70 -10.57 -5.63
C GLY A 96 3.49 -10.05 -7.05
N VAL A 97 2.60 -10.67 -7.82
CA VAL A 97 2.23 -10.20 -9.18
C VAL A 97 1.65 -8.79 -9.12
N CYS A 98 0.67 -8.55 -8.25
CA CYS A 98 0.10 -7.21 -8.04
C CYS A 98 1.15 -6.19 -7.57
N GLY A 99 2.09 -6.60 -6.73
CA GLY A 99 3.26 -5.83 -6.30
C GLY A 99 4.14 -5.40 -7.45
N VAL A 100 4.50 -6.32 -8.35
CA VAL A 100 5.31 -6.02 -9.54
C VAL A 100 4.58 -5.05 -10.49
N LEU A 101 3.28 -5.26 -10.73
CA LEU A 101 2.46 -4.34 -11.53
C LEU A 101 2.44 -2.93 -10.93
N THR A 102 2.24 -2.85 -9.61
CA THR A 102 2.25 -1.58 -8.86
C THR A 102 3.59 -0.89 -8.95
N LEU A 103 4.69 -1.63 -8.78
CA LEU A 103 6.05 -1.10 -8.80
C LEU A 103 6.39 -0.54 -10.19
N ILE A 104 6.14 -1.31 -11.25
CA ILE A 104 6.42 -0.90 -12.63
C ILE A 104 5.55 0.30 -13.01
N GLY A 105 4.24 0.24 -12.74
CA GLY A 105 3.31 1.34 -13.01
C GLY A 105 3.68 2.62 -12.26
N GLY A 106 3.93 2.50 -10.96
CA GLY A 106 4.28 3.62 -10.10
C GLY A 106 5.64 4.22 -10.45
N ALA A 107 6.66 3.40 -10.76
CA ALA A 107 7.97 3.88 -11.20
C ALA A 107 7.86 4.65 -12.53
N GLY A 108 7.06 4.15 -13.48
CA GLY A 108 6.76 4.86 -14.72
C GLY A 108 6.04 6.20 -14.49
N LEU A 109 5.06 6.24 -13.60
CA LEU A 109 4.37 7.48 -13.22
C LEU A 109 5.30 8.47 -12.51
N LEU A 110 6.17 8.00 -11.59
CA LEU A 110 7.11 8.85 -10.87
C LEU A 110 8.16 9.40 -11.84
N TRP A 111 8.73 8.54 -12.69
CA TRP A 111 9.65 8.96 -13.75
C TRP A 111 9.02 10.06 -14.60
N ARG A 112 7.77 9.88 -15.04
CA ARG A 112 7.02 10.89 -15.80
C ARG A 112 6.88 12.19 -15.00
N ARG A 113 6.54 12.12 -13.72
CA ARG A 113 6.37 13.30 -12.86
C ARG A 113 7.67 14.08 -12.65
N LEU A 114 8.80 13.38 -12.62
CA LEU A 114 10.12 13.98 -12.40
C LEU A 114 10.74 14.54 -13.69
N THR A 115 10.53 13.87 -14.83
CA THR A 115 11.25 14.18 -16.09
C THR A 115 10.42 14.95 -17.12
N ASN A 116 9.09 14.83 -17.11
CA ASN A 116 8.26 15.59 -18.04
C ASN A 116 8.09 17.03 -17.55
N GLN A 117 8.64 18.00 -18.31
CA GLN A 117 8.62 19.43 -17.98
C GLN A 117 7.21 19.97 -17.66
N ARG A 118 6.17 19.57 -18.41
CA ARG A 118 4.78 20.05 -18.21
C ARG A 118 4.18 19.53 -16.92
N VAL A 119 4.42 18.25 -16.63
CA VAL A 119 3.90 17.58 -15.42
C VAL A 119 4.68 18.04 -14.20
N ARG A 120 6.00 18.20 -14.31
CA ARG A 120 6.85 18.67 -13.21
C ARG A 120 6.52 20.11 -12.81
N ALA A 121 6.30 20.98 -13.78
CA ALA A 121 5.96 22.39 -13.52
C ALA A 121 4.62 22.59 -12.79
N THR A 122 3.70 21.61 -12.88
CA THR A 122 2.37 21.66 -12.27
C THR A 122 2.20 20.70 -11.09
N SER A 123 3.24 19.91 -10.78
CA SER A 123 3.22 18.99 -9.64
C SER A 123 3.55 19.70 -8.35
N THR A 124 2.83 19.34 -7.30
CA THR A 124 3.13 19.81 -5.95
C THR A 124 4.14 18.89 -5.26
N THR A 125 4.86 19.40 -4.26
CA THR A 125 5.79 18.59 -3.46
C THR A 125 5.11 17.36 -2.82
N PRO A 126 3.89 17.48 -2.25
CA PRO A 126 3.14 16.32 -1.76
C PRO A 126 2.90 15.23 -2.81
N ASP A 127 2.66 15.60 -4.08
CA ASP A 127 2.43 14.61 -5.15
C ASP A 127 3.66 13.72 -5.39
N ILE A 128 4.86 14.30 -5.27
CA ILE A 128 6.12 13.57 -5.44
C ILE A 128 6.38 12.72 -4.18
N ILE A 129 6.22 13.30 -2.99
CA ILE A 129 6.46 12.62 -1.72
C ILE A 129 5.56 11.37 -1.59
N ILE A 130 4.25 11.50 -1.82
CA ILE A 130 3.33 10.37 -1.64
C ILE A 130 3.63 9.25 -2.64
N MET A 131 3.97 9.59 -3.89
CA MET A 131 4.34 8.60 -4.90
C MET A 131 5.66 7.90 -4.55
N SER A 132 6.66 8.63 -4.05
CA SER A 132 7.91 8.05 -3.58
C SER A 132 7.70 7.12 -2.39
N ILE A 133 6.90 7.53 -1.40
CA ILE A 133 6.59 6.68 -0.23
C ILE A 133 5.87 5.41 -0.65
N LEU A 134 4.88 5.50 -1.55
CA LEU A 134 4.16 4.32 -2.05
C LEU A 134 5.08 3.34 -2.79
N LEU A 135 6.04 3.84 -3.57
CA LEU A 135 7.02 2.99 -4.24
C LEU A 135 7.99 2.32 -3.28
N ILE A 136 8.49 3.06 -2.28
CA ILE A 136 9.34 2.51 -1.23
C ILE A 136 8.57 1.43 -0.46
N GLN A 137 7.31 1.69 -0.09
CA GLN A 137 6.47 0.71 0.60
C GLN A 137 6.23 -0.54 -0.26
N CYS A 138 5.99 -0.38 -1.57
CA CYS A 138 5.83 -1.50 -2.48
C CYS A 138 7.12 -2.33 -2.62
N LEU A 139 8.29 -1.67 -2.70
CA LEU A 139 9.60 -2.34 -2.71
C LEU A 139 9.84 -3.12 -1.42
N LEU A 140 9.55 -2.50 -0.27
CA LEU A 140 9.66 -3.17 1.03
C LEU A 140 8.74 -4.39 1.09
N GLY A 141 7.48 -4.25 0.68
CA GLY A 141 6.53 -5.38 0.62
C GLY A 141 6.99 -6.51 -0.29
N LEU A 142 7.53 -6.22 -1.48
CA LEU A 142 8.10 -7.27 -2.36
C LEU A 142 9.35 -7.92 -1.74
N SER A 143 10.15 -7.15 -1.01
CA SER A 143 11.35 -7.65 -0.34
C SER A 143 11.04 -8.60 0.82
N THR A 144 9.81 -8.64 1.35
CA THR A 144 9.42 -9.60 2.38
C THR A 144 9.08 -10.98 1.83
N ILE A 145 8.82 -11.12 0.52
CA ILE A 145 8.43 -12.40 -0.09
C ILE A 145 9.50 -13.48 0.13
N PRO A 146 10.81 -13.23 -0.09
CA PRO A 146 11.84 -14.22 0.21
C PRO A 146 11.90 -14.63 1.69
N PHE A 147 11.58 -13.72 2.62
CA PHE A 147 11.51 -14.05 4.05
C PHE A 147 10.32 -14.96 4.35
N SER A 148 9.13 -14.63 3.81
CA SER A 148 7.95 -15.49 3.96
C SER A 148 8.14 -16.87 3.32
N ALA A 149 8.91 -16.96 2.24
CA ALA A 149 9.21 -18.24 1.58
C ALA A 149 10.05 -19.19 2.46
N GLN A 150 10.79 -18.68 3.45
CA GLN A 150 11.51 -19.50 4.43
C GLN A 150 10.59 -20.17 5.45
N TYR A 151 9.37 -19.64 5.63
CA TYR A 151 8.37 -20.11 6.59
C TYR A 151 7.04 -20.44 5.89
N PRO A 152 7.01 -21.46 5.01
CA PRO A 152 5.83 -21.78 4.19
C PRO A 152 4.63 -22.29 5.00
N ASP A 153 4.84 -22.62 6.28
CA ASP A 153 3.81 -23.02 7.24
C ASP A 153 2.88 -21.86 7.64
N GLY A 154 3.26 -20.61 7.36
CA GLY A 154 2.44 -19.44 7.66
C GLY A 154 2.68 -18.84 9.04
N SER A 155 3.70 -19.30 9.76
CA SER A 155 3.99 -18.85 11.13
C SER A 155 4.29 -17.34 11.23
N GLU A 156 5.07 -16.79 10.28
CA GLU A 156 5.32 -15.34 10.21
C GLU A 156 4.05 -14.56 9.86
N MET A 157 3.23 -15.07 8.93
CA MET A 157 1.94 -14.44 8.60
C MET A 157 1.01 -14.40 9.81
N MET A 158 0.96 -15.46 10.63
CA MET A 158 0.14 -15.48 11.86
C MET A 158 0.52 -14.37 12.84
N LYS A 159 1.82 -14.09 13.00
CA LYS A 159 2.29 -13.00 13.88
C LYS A 159 1.80 -11.64 13.37
N LEU A 160 1.94 -11.39 12.07
CA LEU A 160 1.53 -10.13 11.44
C LEU A 160 0.00 -9.94 11.47
N VAL A 161 -0.76 -10.98 11.15
CA VAL A 161 -2.23 -10.97 11.19
C VAL A 161 -2.71 -10.80 12.63
N GLY A 162 -2.12 -11.50 13.58
CA GLY A 162 -2.46 -11.37 15.01
C GLY A 162 -2.26 -9.95 15.52
N TRP A 163 -1.12 -9.33 15.20
CA TRP A 163 -0.85 -7.93 15.53
C TRP A 163 -1.88 -6.99 14.89
N ALA A 164 -2.14 -7.14 13.59
CA ALA A 164 -3.07 -6.28 12.86
C ALA A 164 -4.52 -6.39 13.36
N GLN A 165 -4.92 -7.56 13.91
CA GLN A 165 -6.26 -7.76 14.48
C GLN A 165 -6.37 -7.31 15.94
N SER A 166 -5.25 -7.18 16.65
CA SER A 166 -5.22 -6.75 18.05
C SER A 166 -5.29 -5.24 18.25
N ILE A 167 -5.11 -4.45 17.19
CA ILE A 167 -5.04 -2.99 17.21
C ILE A 167 -6.31 -2.39 16.64
#